data_AF-Q43852-F1
#
_entry.id   AF-Q43852-F1
#
_cell.length_a   1.000
_cell.length_b   1.000
_cell.length_c   1.000
_cell.angle_alpha   90.00
_cell.angle_beta   90.00
_cell.angle_gamma   90.00
#
_symmetry.space_group_name_H-M   'P 1'
#
loop_
_entity.id
_entity.type
_entity.pdbx_description
1 polymer ?
#
loop_
_entity_poly.entity_id
_entity_poly.type
_entity_poly.pdbx_seq_one_letter_code
_entity_poly.pdbx_strand_id
1 'polypeptide(L)'
;HETTGGWPTAPNGPYTWGYCYKHERTTSSYCTPSEQWPCAPRRRYYGRGPIQLTHNYNYGQAGRAIGADLLGNPNLVVVNPTVSFETAMWFWM
;
A
#
# COMPACT_ATOMS: atom_id res chain seq x y z
N HIS A 1 2.04 3.32 12.71
CA HIS A 1 0.62 3.61 12.96
C HIS A 1 -0.24 2.94 11.89
N GLU A 2 0.00 3.25 10.61
CA GLU A 2 -0.64 2.68 9.41
C GLU A 2 -0.99 1.18 9.45
N THR A 3 -0.13 0.35 10.04
CA THR A 3 -0.27 -1.11 10.06
C THR A 3 -0.53 -1.68 11.47
N THR A 4 -0.95 -0.84 12.42
CA THR A 4 -1.12 -1.25 13.81
C THR A 4 -2.26 -2.25 13.98
N GLY A 5 -2.03 -3.27 14.79
CA GLY A 5 -3.07 -4.13 15.35
C GLY A 5 -3.30 -3.89 16.84
N GLY A 6 -2.67 -2.88 17.44
CA GLY A 6 -2.69 -2.64 18.88
C GLY A 6 -4.05 -2.14 19.40
N TRP A 7 -4.40 -2.56 20.61
CA TRP A 7 -5.56 -2.11 21.39
C TRP A 7 -5.12 -1.76 22.82
N PRO A 8 -5.96 -1.08 23.64
CA PRO A 8 -5.53 -0.54 24.93
C PRO A 8 -4.90 -1.55 25.90
N THR A 9 -5.32 -2.82 25.86
CA THR A 9 -4.86 -3.91 26.75
C THR A 9 -4.07 -4.98 26.01
N ALA A 10 -3.45 -4.64 24.87
CA ALA A 10 -2.66 -5.60 24.10
C ALA A 10 -1.44 -6.10 24.89
N PRO A 11 -1.04 -7.39 24.73
CA PRO A 11 0.19 -7.91 25.31
C PRO A 11 1.38 -7.01 24.95
N ASN A 12 2.15 -6.60 25.96
CA ASN A 12 3.28 -5.67 25.83
C ASN A 12 2.90 -4.24 25.33
N GLY A 13 1.64 -3.84 25.48
CA GLY A 13 1.13 -2.50 25.14
C GLY A 13 0.84 -2.30 23.65
N PRO A 14 0.04 -1.27 23.27
CA PRO A 14 -0.45 -1.09 21.91
C PRO A 14 0.65 -0.78 20.87
N TYR A 15 1.81 -0.28 21.31
CA TYR A 15 2.88 0.18 20.42
C TYR A 15 3.82 -0.94 19.95
N THR A 16 3.69 -2.16 20.48
CA THR A 16 4.44 -3.34 20.02
C THR A 16 3.74 -4.11 18.89
N TRP A 17 2.57 -3.63 18.47
CA TRP A 17 1.70 -4.28 17.47
C TRP A 17 1.75 -3.60 16.10
N GLY A 18 2.88 -2.97 15.75
CA GLY A 18 3.14 -2.48 14.41
C GLY A 18 3.25 -3.61 13.39
N TYR A 19 3.05 -3.32 12.10
CA TYR A 19 3.16 -4.31 11.01
C TYR A 19 2.19 -5.51 11.12
N CYS A 20 1.09 -5.38 11.86
CA CYS A 20 0.08 -6.42 12.00
C CYS A 20 -0.73 -6.63 10.71
N TYR A 21 -1.01 -5.54 9.97
CA TYR A 21 -1.76 -5.58 8.71
C TYR A 21 -0.90 -5.21 7.51
N LYS A 22 -1.23 -5.80 6.34
CA LYS A 22 -0.55 -5.54 5.06
C LYS A 22 -1.44 -4.87 4.01
N HIS A 23 -2.74 -4.75 4.27
CA HIS A 23 -3.69 -4.05 3.42
C HIS A 23 -4.88 -3.50 4.20
N GLU A 24 -5.47 -2.45 3.66
CA GLU A 24 -6.71 -1.84 4.13
C GLU A 24 -7.91 -2.75 3.86
N ARG A 25 -8.85 -2.85 4.82
CA ARG A 25 -10.13 -3.54 4.63
C ARG A 25 -11.19 -2.55 4.17
N THR A 26 -11.42 -2.48 2.86
CA THR A 26 -12.29 -1.48 2.25
C THR A 26 -12.93 -1.97 0.95
N THR A 27 -14.04 -1.32 0.56
CA THR A 27 -14.70 -1.51 -0.73
C THR A 27 -14.34 -0.45 -1.76
N SER A 28 -13.71 0.66 -1.34
CA SER A 28 -13.31 1.75 -2.24
C SER A 28 -12.25 1.29 -3.24
N SER A 29 -12.33 1.81 -4.47
CA SER A 29 -11.39 1.51 -5.53
C SER A 29 -10.14 2.39 -5.47
N TYR A 30 -10.22 3.58 -4.85
CA TYR A 30 -9.17 4.61 -4.85
C TYR A 30 -8.62 4.89 -6.27
N CYS A 31 -9.52 4.92 -7.25
CA CYS A 31 -9.19 5.19 -8.64
C CYS A 31 -9.57 6.63 -8.99
N THR A 32 -8.56 7.44 -9.32
CA THR A 32 -8.69 8.79 -9.87
C THR A 32 -7.98 8.80 -11.23
N PRO A 33 -8.65 8.38 -12.31
CA PRO A 33 -8.00 8.12 -13.59
C PRO A 33 -7.45 9.41 -14.20
N SER A 34 -6.28 9.30 -14.83
CA SER A 34 -5.65 10.36 -15.62
C SER A 34 -4.97 9.76 -16.85
N GLU A 35 -4.57 10.59 -17.81
CA GLU A 35 -3.82 10.13 -18.99
C GLU A 35 -2.51 9.43 -18.60
N GLN A 36 -1.83 9.96 -17.58
CA GLN A 36 -0.55 9.41 -17.12
C GLN A 36 -0.73 8.14 -16.26
N TRP A 37 -1.79 8.07 -15.45
CA TRP A 37 -2.03 6.99 -14.51
C TRP A 37 -3.45 6.44 -14.66
N PRO A 38 -3.76 5.75 -15.78
CA PRO A 38 -5.07 5.14 -15.95
C PRO A 38 -5.28 4.03 -14.93
N CYS A 39 -6.52 3.87 -14.48
CA CYS A 39 -6.84 2.74 -13.59
C CYS A 39 -6.94 1.46 -14.41
N ALA A 40 -6.14 0.46 -14.04
CA ALA A 40 -6.19 -0.84 -14.68
C ALA A 40 -7.54 -1.53 -14.43
N PRO A 41 -8.13 -2.20 -15.43
CA PRO A 41 -9.43 -2.87 -15.28
C PRO A 41 -9.47 -3.82 -14.08
N ARG A 42 -10.55 -3.74 -13.30
CA ARG A 42 -10.79 -4.58 -12.10
C ARG A 42 -9.69 -4.50 -11.03
N ARG A 43 -8.82 -3.48 -11.08
CA ARG A 43 -7.83 -3.22 -10.02
C ARG A 43 -8.36 -2.18 -9.03
N ARG A 44 -7.85 -2.26 -7.80
CA ARG A 44 -8.17 -1.34 -6.70
C ARG A 44 -6.88 -0.92 -6.02
N TYR A 45 -6.79 0.33 -5.64
CA TYR A 45 -5.59 0.99 -5.13
C TYR A 45 -5.75 1.43 -3.67
N TYR A 46 -6.44 0.61 -2.87
CA TYR A 46 -6.52 0.77 -1.42
C TYR A 46 -5.16 0.59 -0.74
N GLY A 47 -5.07 1.00 0.53
CA GLY A 47 -3.83 0.95 1.31
C GLY A 47 -3.16 -0.42 1.30
N ARG A 48 -1.87 -0.48 0.94
CA ARG A 48 -1.03 -1.69 1.04
C ARG A 48 0.35 -1.39 1.58
N GLY A 49 0.95 -2.40 2.22
CA GLY A 49 2.32 -2.32 2.72
C GLY A 49 2.49 -1.39 3.93
N PRO A 50 3.74 -1.11 4.33
CA PRO A 50 4.06 -0.40 5.56
C PRO A 50 3.51 1.02 5.64
N ILE A 51 3.47 1.71 4.49
CA ILE A 51 2.99 3.10 4.40
C ILE A 51 1.51 3.19 3.97
N GLN A 52 0.83 2.05 3.83
CA GLN A 52 -0.53 1.98 3.27
C GLN A 52 -0.66 2.78 1.97
N LEU A 53 0.20 2.47 0.99
CA LEU A 53 0.21 3.13 -0.32
C LEU A 53 -1.19 3.07 -0.93
N THR A 54 -1.74 4.24 -1.28
CA THR A 54 -3.14 4.41 -1.68
C THR A 54 -3.23 5.30 -2.93
N HIS A 55 -4.23 5.09 -3.78
CA HIS A 55 -4.49 5.73 -5.07
C HIS A 55 -3.62 5.31 -6.27
N ASN A 56 -4.27 5.13 -7.43
CA ASN A 56 -3.64 4.73 -8.70
C ASN A 56 -2.42 5.56 -9.08
N TYR A 57 -2.46 6.88 -8.88
CA TYR A 57 -1.34 7.76 -9.23
C TYR A 57 -0.10 7.49 -8.36
N ASN A 58 -0.27 7.14 -7.08
CA ASN A 58 0.84 6.78 -6.20
C ASN A 58 1.40 5.40 -6.57
N TYR A 59 0.54 4.42 -6.85
CA TYR A 59 0.99 3.11 -7.35
C TYR A 59 1.76 3.25 -8.66
N GLY A 60 1.28 4.09 -9.59
CA GLY A 60 1.96 4.38 -10.83
C GLY A 60 3.35 5.00 -10.63
N GLN A 61 3.44 6.06 -9.83
CA GLN A 61 4.71 6.75 -9.55
C GLN A 61 5.71 5.85 -8.81
N ALA A 62 5.26 5.17 -7.75
CA ALA A 62 6.09 4.24 -6.99
C ALA A 62 6.58 3.09 -7.85
N GLY A 63 5.68 2.47 -8.62
CA GLY A 63 6.01 1.37 -9.52
C GLY A 63 7.05 1.77 -10.56
N ARG A 64 6.92 2.96 -11.14
CA ARG A 64 7.92 3.51 -12.06
C ARG A 64 9.28 3.70 -11.38
N ALA A 65 9.31 4.23 -10.16
CA ALA A 65 10.55 4.51 -9.44
C ALA A 65 11.31 3.23 -9.04
N ILE A 66 10.59 2.17 -8.65
CA ILE A 66 11.19 0.92 -8.17
C ILE A 66 11.28 -0.17 -9.26
N GLY A 67 10.84 0.13 -10.48
CA GLY A 67 10.89 -0.82 -11.61
C GLY A 67 9.87 -1.96 -11.52
N ALA A 68 8.70 -1.74 -10.89
CA ALA A 68 7.63 -2.73 -10.73
C ALA A 68 6.30 -2.23 -11.34
N ASP A 69 5.55 -3.11 -12.03
CA ASP A 69 4.21 -2.78 -12.53
C ASP A 69 3.15 -2.80 -11.40
N LEU A 70 3.14 -1.74 -10.60
CA LEU A 70 2.19 -1.57 -9.52
C LEU A 70 0.83 -1.01 -9.99
N LEU A 71 0.77 -0.38 -11.16
CA LEU A 71 -0.48 0.13 -11.72
C LEU A 71 -1.35 -1.02 -12.25
N GLY A 72 -0.75 -1.97 -12.97
CA GLY A 72 -1.40 -3.17 -13.49
C GLY A 72 -1.51 -4.31 -12.47
N ASN A 73 -0.55 -4.40 -11.54
CA ASN A 73 -0.52 -5.42 -10.49
C ASN A 73 -0.29 -4.84 -9.08
N PRO A 74 -1.25 -4.06 -8.54
CA PRO A 74 -1.11 -3.43 -7.23
C PRO A 74 -1.01 -4.45 -6.08
N ASN A 75 -1.36 -5.72 -6.31
CA ASN A 75 -1.25 -6.77 -5.29
C ASN A 75 0.21 -7.16 -4.99
N LEU A 76 1.17 -6.78 -5.83
CA LEU A 76 2.60 -7.00 -5.57
C LEU A 76 3.04 -6.42 -4.21
N VAL A 77 2.51 -5.26 -3.82
CA VAL A 77 2.78 -4.60 -2.53
C VAL A 77 2.37 -5.46 -1.33
N VAL A 78 1.47 -6.43 -1.51
CA VAL A 78 0.98 -7.34 -0.46
C VAL A 78 1.68 -8.70 -0.46
N VAL A 79 2.09 -9.21 -1.63
CA VAL A 79 2.65 -10.56 -1.77
C VAL A 79 4.17 -10.60 -1.83
N ASN A 80 4.82 -9.50 -2.22
CA ASN A 80 6.27 -9.39 -2.25
C ASN A 80 6.74 -8.41 -1.16
N PRO A 81 7.40 -8.88 -0.08
CA PRO A 81 7.82 -8.03 1.03
C PRO A 81 8.86 -6.99 0.61
N THR A 82 9.76 -7.30 -0.33
CA THR A 82 10.76 -6.36 -0.84
C THR A 82 10.07 -5.18 -1.51
N VAL A 83 9.16 -5.44 -2.45
CA VAL A 83 8.35 -4.40 -3.11
C VAL A 83 7.52 -3.62 -2.09
N SER A 84 6.98 -4.30 -1.07
CA SER A 84 6.23 -3.66 0.01
C SER A 84 7.06 -2.58 0.72
N PHE A 85 8.28 -2.93 1.14
CA PHE A 85 9.17 -1.98 1.80
C PHE A 85 9.72 -0.92 0.84
N GLU A 86 10.03 -1.26 -0.40
CA GLU A 86 10.47 -0.29 -1.43
C GLU A 86 9.41 0.80 -1.65
N THR A 87 8.12 0.46 -1.68
CA THR A 87 7.05 1.48 -1.79
C THR A 87 6.98 2.39 -0.57
N ALA A 88 7.25 1.88 0.63
CA ALA A 88 7.28 2.68 1.85
C ALA A 88 8.51 3.61 1.87
N MET A 89 9.67 3.12 1.45
CA MET A 89 10.88 3.94 1.33
C MET A 89 10.73 4.99 0.24
N TRP A 90 10.16 4.64 -0.93
CA TRP A 90 9.88 5.59 -2.00
C TRP A 90 9.04 6.77 -1.54
N PHE A 91 7.99 6.53 -0.74
CA PHE A 91 7.14 7.61 -0.24
C PHE A 91 7.87 8.51 0.78
N TRP A 92 8.89 7.97 1.45
CA TRP A 92 9.62 8.68 2.50
C TRP A 92 10.78 9.55 1.98
N MET A 93 11.29 9.25 0.78
CA MET A 93 12.40 9.96 0.13
C MET A 93 11.91 11.14 -0.70
#